data_AF-A0AAX0S5X5-F1
#
_entry.id   AF-A0AAX0S5X5-F1
#
_cell.length_a   1.000
_cell.length_b   1.000
_cell.length_c   1.000
_cell.angle_alpha   90.00
_cell.angle_beta   90.00
_cell.angle_gamma   90.00
#
_symmetry.space_group_name_H-M   'P 1'
#
loop_
_entity.id
_entity.type
_entity.pdbx_description
1 polymer ?
#
loop_
_entity_poly.entity_id
_entity_poly.type
_entity_poly.pdbx_seq_one_letter_code
_entity_poly.pdbx_strand_id
1 'polypeptide(L)'
;MNKNSLKKKAIEIGKVHSGYTLEIEDFHKKSGTFMFAWKSACGYKEIIVELDVFGNLLDFHLDKESVSKVVLAEKSLHERALQYVMVYYPEALDNFILEKISVNNDKKSMQFTYVQQQLNLPLPRTGFFVETALDGEVIHFHYYGVAKEITLPENLLAKELVMEKCLKDLDMKLSIAMINSEVHENGNDLPRLVYEPVLPFSFYIHPADPSSVMKRDVQEDENEEDSLLLPLPQQEMPLPDINKAIGFDLDAYTICSKSFINCVS
;
A
#
# COMPACT_ATOMS: atom_id res chain seq x y z
N MET A 1 -6.67 -28.36 6.56
CA MET A 1 -8.10 -28.61 6.21
C MET A 1 -8.21 -28.94 4.72
N ASN A 2 -9.31 -29.54 4.25
CA ASN A 2 -9.53 -29.68 2.80
C ASN A 2 -10.12 -28.39 2.20
N LYS A 3 -9.99 -28.19 0.89
CA LYS A 3 -10.44 -26.98 0.18
C LYS A 3 -11.92 -26.66 0.43
N ASN A 4 -12.80 -27.67 0.41
CA ASN A 4 -14.24 -27.47 0.62
C ASN A 4 -14.55 -26.96 2.03
N SER A 5 -13.85 -27.46 3.04
CA SER A 5 -13.98 -26.97 4.42
C SER A 5 -13.47 -25.53 4.56
N LEU A 6 -12.37 -25.17 3.90
CA LEU A 6 -11.86 -23.80 3.87
C LEU A 6 -12.86 -22.85 3.21
N LYS A 7 -13.41 -23.24 2.06
CA LYS A 7 -14.45 -22.48 1.36
C LYS A 7 -15.68 -22.24 2.22
N LYS A 8 -16.15 -23.27 2.94
CA LYS A 8 -17.29 -23.13 3.86
C LYS A 8 -16.98 -22.14 4.99
N LYS A 9 -15.79 -22.22 5.57
CA LYS A 9 -15.34 -21.28 6.60
C LYS A 9 -15.25 -19.84 6.06
N ALA A 10 -14.74 -19.67 4.84
CA ALA A 10 -14.66 -18.35 4.20
C ALA A 10 -16.05 -17.75 3.92
N ILE A 11 -17.04 -18.57 3.52
CA ILE A 11 -18.45 -18.14 3.39
C ILE A 11 -19.01 -17.67 4.73
N GLU A 12 -18.73 -18.38 5.82
CA GLU A 12 -19.18 -18.01 7.17
C GLU A 12 -18.54 -16.70 7.64
N ILE A 13 -17.23 -16.53 7.44
CA ILE A 13 -16.46 -15.33 7.80
C ILE A 13 -16.96 -14.10 7.01
N GLY A 14 -17.05 -14.24 5.69
CA GLY A 14 -17.51 -13.17 4.80
C GLY A 14 -19.02 -12.92 4.84
N LYS A 15 -19.79 -13.73 5.60
CA LYS A 15 -21.25 -13.71 5.64
C LYS A 15 -21.89 -13.74 4.24
N VAL A 16 -21.29 -14.52 3.34
CA VAL A 16 -21.66 -14.56 1.92
C VAL A 16 -23.04 -15.19 1.76
N HIS A 17 -23.99 -14.44 1.19
CA HIS A 17 -25.34 -14.90 0.89
C HIS A 17 -25.57 -14.98 -0.63
N SER A 18 -26.76 -15.42 -1.05
CA SER A 18 -27.11 -15.71 -2.46
C SER A 18 -27.02 -14.53 -3.44
N GLY A 19 -26.75 -13.31 -2.96
CA GLY A 19 -26.56 -12.12 -3.79
C GLY A 19 -25.13 -11.96 -4.32
N TYR A 20 -24.23 -12.86 -3.92
CA TYR A 20 -22.82 -12.87 -4.27
C TYR A 20 -22.47 -14.10 -5.10
N THR A 21 -21.63 -13.89 -6.12
CA THR A 21 -21.09 -14.93 -6.98
C THR A 21 -19.60 -15.04 -6.72
N LEU A 22 -19.10 -16.27 -6.57
CA LEU A 22 -17.67 -16.53 -6.41
C LEU A 22 -16.95 -16.25 -7.72
N GLU A 23 -15.97 -15.35 -7.70
CA GLU A 23 -15.13 -15.03 -8.86
C GLU A 23 -13.74 -15.64 -8.75
N ILE A 24 -13.14 -15.64 -7.56
CA ILE A 24 -11.79 -16.15 -7.32
C ILE A 24 -11.84 -17.28 -6.30
N GLU A 25 -11.18 -18.39 -6.64
CA GLU A 25 -10.90 -19.50 -5.74
C GLU A 25 -9.51 -20.03 -6.09
N ASP A 26 -8.48 -19.50 -5.42
CA ASP A 26 -7.09 -19.79 -5.76
C ASP A 26 -6.23 -20.16 -4.54
N PHE A 27 -5.14 -20.87 -4.79
CA PHE A 27 -4.13 -21.25 -3.81
C PHE A 27 -2.79 -20.59 -4.15
N HIS A 28 -2.38 -19.61 -3.36
CA HIS A 28 -1.07 -18.98 -3.47
C HIS A 28 0.01 -19.91 -2.92
N LYS A 29 0.70 -20.61 -3.82
CA LYS A 29 1.76 -21.57 -3.45
C LYS A 29 2.92 -20.94 -2.66
N LYS A 30 3.26 -19.68 -2.93
CA LYS A 30 4.39 -18.99 -2.27
C LYS A 30 4.11 -18.73 -0.79
N SER A 31 2.93 -18.22 -0.48
CA SER A 31 2.48 -17.94 0.90
C SER A 31 1.85 -19.16 1.59
N GLY A 32 1.40 -20.16 0.82
CA GLY A 32 0.67 -21.30 1.34
C GLY A 32 -0.76 -20.94 1.76
N THR A 33 -1.41 -20.00 1.06
CA THR A 33 -2.71 -19.45 1.46
C THR A 33 -3.78 -19.69 0.40
N PHE A 34 -5.04 -19.75 0.85
CA PHE A 34 -6.21 -19.85 -0.01
C PHE A 34 -6.97 -18.53 -0.02
N MET A 35 -7.19 -17.98 -1.21
CA MET A 35 -7.95 -16.76 -1.41
C MET A 35 -9.30 -17.09 -2.04
N PHE A 36 -10.35 -16.50 -1.48
CA PHE A 36 -11.70 -16.55 -2.03
C PHE A 36 -12.22 -15.13 -2.20
N ALA A 37 -12.67 -14.79 -3.41
CA ALA A 37 -13.30 -13.50 -3.67
C ALA A 37 -14.70 -13.69 -4.27
N TRP A 38 -15.65 -12.93 -3.73
CA TRP A 38 -17.02 -12.91 -4.22
C TRP A 38 -17.42 -11.50 -4.63
N LYS A 39 -18.11 -11.42 -5.75
CA LYS A 39 -18.68 -10.17 -6.26
C LYS A 39 -20.19 -10.20 -6.18
N SER A 40 -20.77 -9.09 -5.76
CA SER A 40 -22.22 -8.90 -5.78
C SER A 40 -22.76 -8.86 -7.21
N ALA A 41 -24.02 -9.25 -7.39
CA ALA A 41 -24.68 -9.21 -8.71
C ALA A 41 -24.74 -7.82 -9.35
N CYS A 42 -24.68 -6.74 -8.56
CA CYS A 42 -24.61 -5.36 -9.06
C CYS A 42 -23.18 -4.91 -9.40
N GLY A 43 -22.15 -5.69 -9.04
CA GLY A 43 -20.77 -5.48 -9.43
C GLY A 43 -19.96 -4.49 -8.57
N TYR A 44 -20.60 -3.79 -7.64
CA TYR A 44 -19.99 -2.73 -6.83
C TYR A 44 -19.52 -3.16 -5.44
N LYS A 45 -19.75 -4.42 -5.06
CA LYS A 45 -19.34 -4.94 -3.76
C LYS A 45 -18.56 -6.21 -3.92
N GLU A 46 -17.42 -6.25 -3.26
CA GLU A 46 -16.52 -7.39 -3.22
C GLU A 46 -16.31 -7.84 -1.76
N ILE A 47 -16.25 -9.16 -1.57
CA ILE A 47 -15.84 -9.79 -0.32
C ILE A 47 -14.62 -10.63 -0.64
N ILE A 48 -13.53 -10.40 0.08
CA ILE A 48 -12.31 -11.18 -0.03
C ILE A 48 -12.03 -11.82 1.32
N VAL A 49 -11.68 -13.10 1.32
CA VAL A 49 -11.24 -13.84 2.50
C VAL A 49 -10.01 -14.65 2.13
N GLU A 50 -8.93 -14.46 2.88
CA GLU A 50 -7.70 -15.25 2.77
C GLU A 50 -7.49 -16.09 4.04
N LEU A 51 -7.28 -17.39 3.85
CA LEU A 51 -7.07 -18.36 4.92
C LEU A 51 -5.74 -19.10 4.74
N ASP A 52 -5.10 -19.47 5.85
CA ASP A 52 -4.00 -20.44 5.80
C ASP A 52 -4.51 -21.88 5.56
N VAL A 53 -3.58 -22.83 5.39
CA VAL A 53 -3.91 -24.27 5.19
C VAL A 53 -4.65 -24.91 6.38
N PHE A 54 -4.59 -24.29 7.55
CA PHE A 54 -5.27 -24.72 8.78
C PHE A 54 -6.64 -24.04 8.96
N GLY A 55 -6.96 -23.07 8.12
CA GLY A 55 -8.19 -22.30 8.13
C GLY A 55 -8.16 -21.08 9.05
N ASN A 56 -7.00 -20.63 9.52
CA ASN A 56 -6.89 -19.38 10.25
C ASN A 56 -7.08 -18.20 9.29
N LEU A 57 -7.75 -17.16 9.77
CA LEU A 57 -8.03 -15.96 8.98
C LEU A 57 -6.78 -15.10 8.86
N LEU A 58 -6.27 -14.89 7.65
CA LEU A 58 -5.11 -14.04 7.40
C LEU A 58 -5.52 -12.65 6.90
N ASP A 59 -6.46 -12.61 5.98
CA ASP A 59 -6.97 -11.37 5.41
C ASP A 59 -8.49 -11.44 5.22
N PHE A 60 -9.16 -10.31 5.43
CA PHE A 60 -10.56 -10.13 5.11
C PHE A 60 -10.78 -8.71 4.61
N HIS A 61 -11.45 -8.58 3.48
CA HIS A 61 -11.87 -7.29 2.94
C HIS A 61 -13.35 -7.32 2.55
N LEU A 62 -14.05 -6.24 2.84
CA LEU A 62 -15.44 -6.01 2.45
C LEU A 62 -15.56 -4.58 1.91
N ASP A 63 -15.90 -4.47 0.63
CA ASP A 63 -16.23 -3.18 0.05
C ASP A 63 -17.60 -2.71 0.54
N LYS A 64 -17.60 -1.58 1.24
CA LYS A 64 -18.78 -0.98 1.87
C LYS A 64 -19.01 0.43 1.32
N GLU A 65 -19.91 0.51 0.35
CA GLU A 65 -20.28 1.79 -0.28
C GLU A 65 -21.09 2.72 0.63
N SER A 66 -21.90 2.18 1.55
CA SER A 66 -22.88 2.97 2.28
C SER A 66 -22.31 3.56 3.57
N VAL A 67 -22.25 4.89 3.64
CA VAL A 67 -22.05 5.62 4.89
C VAL A 67 -23.26 5.38 5.78
N SER A 68 -23.04 4.71 6.90
CA SER A 68 -24.09 4.51 7.88
C SER A 68 -24.51 5.83 8.50
N LYS A 69 -25.80 5.97 8.79
CA LYS A 69 -26.32 7.12 9.57
C LYS A 69 -25.90 7.04 11.04
N VAL A 70 -25.48 5.87 11.49
CA VAL A 70 -25.01 5.63 12.86
C VAL A 70 -23.50 5.73 12.87
N VAL A 71 -22.99 6.61 13.73
CA VAL A 71 -21.56 6.77 13.98
C VAL A 71 -21.31 6.42 15.44
N LEU A 72 -20.49 5.41 15.66
CA LEU A 72 -20.07 5.00 17.00
C LEU A 72 -18.89 5.84 17.47
N ALA A 73 -18.74 5.95 18.79
CA ALA A 73 -17.56 6.53 19.38
C ALA A 73 -16.34 5.63 19.11
N GLU A 74 -15.15 6.24 19.01
CA GLU A 74 -13.87 5.55 18.81
C GLU A 74 -13.69 4.35 19.74
N LYS A 75 -13.97 4.53 21.04
CA LYS A 75 -13.87 3.45 22.03
C LYS A 75 -14.74 2.23 21.67
N SER A 76 -15.95 2.46 21.16
CA SER A 76 -16.87 1.38 20.76
C SER A 76 -16.44 0.73 19.46
N LEU A 77 -15.87 1.48 18.51
CA LEU A 77 -15.26 0.93 17.30
C LEU A 77 -14.07 0.04 17.67
N HIS A 78 -13.23 0.51 18.58
CA HIS A 78 -12.09 -0.22 19.09
C HIS A 78 -12.48 -1.52 19.80
N GLU A 79 -13.48 -1.47 20.68
CA GLU A 79 -14.03 -2.66 21.34
C GLU A 79 -14.54 -3.69 20.33
N ARG A 80 -15.23 -3.26 19.27
CA ARG A 80 -15.70 -4.17 18.21
C ARG A 80 -14.56 -4.75 17.38
N ALA A 81 -13.54 -3.96 17.07
CA ALA A 81 -12.35 -4.44 16.39
C ALA A 81 -11.66 -5.55 17.20
N LEU A 82 -11.51 -5.35 18.51
CA LEU A 82 -10.93 -6.36 19.40
C LEU A 82 -11.79 -7.61 19.51
N GLN A 83 -13.11 -7.46 19.63
CA GLN A 83 -14.02 -8.60 19.64
C GLN A 83 -13.89 -9.44 18.36
N TYR A 84 -13.74 -8.80 17.20
CA TYR A 84 -13.52 -9.51 15.94
C TYR A 84 -12.21 -10.31 15.96
N VAL A 85 -11.12 -9.71 16.44
CA VAL A 85 -9.81 -10.38 16.53
C VAL A 85 -9.87 -11.57 17.47
N MET A 86 -10.48 -11.42 18.65
CA MET A 86 -10.55 -12.49 19.66
C MET A 86 -11.32 -13.73 19.21
N VAL A 87 -12.17 -13.62 18.17
CA VAL A 87 -12.84 -14.77 17.56
C VAL A 87 -11.84 -15.67 16.81
N TYR A 88 -10.83 -15.09 16.18
CA TYR A 88 -9.86 -15.82 15.34
C TYR A 88 -8.52 -16.04 16.05
N TYR A 89 -8.13 -15.11 16.91
CA TYR A 89 -6.87 -15.10 17.63
C TYR A 89 -7.11 -14.71 19.11
N PRO A 90 -7.58 -15.64 19.96
CA PRO A 90 -7.91 -15.35 21.35
C PRO A 90 -6.73 -14.82 22.18
N GLU A 91 -5.52 -15.25 21.86
CA GLU A 91 -4.26 -14.89 22.54
C GLU A 91 -3.58 -13.66 21.90
N ALA A 92 -4.21 -12.98 20.94
CA ALA A 92 -3.59 -11.85 20.23
C ALA A 92 -3.21 -10.71 21.20
N LEU A 93 -4.06 -10.43 22.19
CA LEU A 93 -3.83 -9.35 23.15
C LEU A 93 -2.71 -9.64 24.16
N ASP A 94 -2.26 -10.90 24.26
CA ASP A 94 -1.11 -11.26 25.09
C ASP A 94 0.22 -10.96 24.37
N ASN A 95 0.19 -10.89 23.04
CA ASN A 95 1.38 -10.79 22.19
C ASN A 95 1.57 -9.42 21.54
N PHE A 96 0.51 -8.62 21.43
CA PHE A 96 0.52 -7.38 20.66
C PHE A 96 -0.02 -6.19 21.44
N ILE A 97 0.52 -5.02 21.14
CA ILE A 97 0.11 -3.74 21.73
C ILE A 97 -0.38 -2.79 20.65
N LEU A 98 -1.30 -1.89 21.02
CA LEU A 98 -1.83 -0.88 20.10
C LEU A 98 -0.71 0.11 19.75
N GLU A 99 -0.37 0.19 18.48
CA GLU A 99 0.66 1.11 17.96
C GLU A 99 0.04 2.42 17.47
N LYS A 100 -1.03 2.30 16.67
CA LYS A 100 -1.56 3.42 15.91
C LYS A 100 -3.06 3.29 15.71
N ILE A 101 -3.74 4.44 15.78
CA ILE A 101 -5.10 4.63 15.29
C ILE A 101 -5.02 5.58 14.10
N SER A 102 -5.57 5.19 12.96
CA SER A 102 -5.67 6.05 11.78
C SER A 102 -7.09 6.15 11.29
N VAL A 103 -7.46 7.35 10.85
CA VAL A 103 -8.72 7.62 10.15
C VAL A 103 -8.40 7.67 8.67
N ASN A 104 -9.17 6.96 7.85
CA ASN A 104 -8.97 6.96 6.41
C ASN A 104 -9.23 8.37 5.83
N ASN A 105 -8.69 8.69 4.66
CA ASN A 105 -8.70 10.03 4.07
C ASN A 105 -10.12 10.59 3.87
N ASP A 106 -11.09 9.72 3.58
CA ASP A 106 -12.49 10.08 3.43
C ASP A 106 -13.27 10.13 4.76
N LYS A 107 -12.59 9.84 5.88
CA LYS A 107 -13.10 9.79 7.25
C LYS A 107 -14.30 8.86 7.45
N LYS A 108 -14.44 7.83 6.61
CA LYS A 108 -15.54 6.85 6.71
C LYS A 108 -15.18 5.60 7.51
N SER A 109 -13.92 5.45 7.86
CA SER A 109 -13.41 4.30 8.59
C SER A 109 -12.27 4.67 9.52
N MET A 110 -12.06 3.78 10.49
CA MET A 110 -10.99 3.88 11.47
C MET A 110 -10.26 2.54 11.55
N GLN A 111 -8.95 2.60 11.45
CA GLN A 111 -8.04 1.47 11.54
C GLN A 111 -7.31 1.49 12.88
N PHE A 112 -7.26 0.32 13.51
CA PHE A 112 -6.50 0.04 14.73
C PHE A 112 -5.37 -0.93 14.39
N THR A 113 -4.13 -0.49 14.54
CA THR A 113 -2.94 -1.30 14.24
C THR A 113 -2.29 -1.76 15.54
N TYR A 114 -2.09 -3.06 15.64
CA TYR A 114 -1.44 -3.74 16.74
C TYR A 114 -0.14 -4.38 16.26
N VAL A 115 0.91 -4.25 17.05
CA VAL A 115 2.25 -4.75 16.70
C VAL A 115 2.86 -5.50 17.88
N GLN A 116 3.78 -6.40 17.58
CA GLN A 116 4.65 -6.97 18.61
C GLN A 116 5.73 -5.96 18.96
N GLN A 117 6.12 -5.91 20.22
CA GLN A 117 7.25 -5.09 20.65
C GLN A 117 8.39 -5.94 21.19
N GLN A 118 9.61 -5.48 20.90
CA GLN A 118 10.83 -5.94 21.55
C GLN A 118 11.65 -4.72 21.94
N LEU A 119 12.13 -4.65 23.18
CA LEU A 119 12.83 -3.47 23.71
C LEU A 119 12.02 -2.15 23.57
N ASN A 120 10.69 -2.22 23.68
CA ASN A 120 9.76 -1.11 23.43
C ASN A 120 9.80 -0.54 21.99
N LEU A 121 10.35 -1.29 21.05
CA LEU A 121 10.36 -0.95 19.63
C LEU A 121 9.36 -1.85 18.90
N PRO A 122 8.50 -1.28 18.03
CA PRO A 122 7.56 -2.07 17.24
C PRO A 122 8.33 -2.92 16.22
N LEU A 123 7.95 -4.19 16.10
CA LEU A 123 8.53 -5.09 15.12
C LEU A 123 7.79 -4.97 13.78
N PRO A 124 8.52 -4.80 12.66
CA PRO A 124 7.90 -4.71 11.35
C PRO A 124 7.25 -6.05 10.96
N ARG A 125 6.13 -5.99 10.22
CA ARG A 125 5.40 -7.16 9.73
C ARG A 125 5.03 -8.15 10.86
N THR A 126 4.62 -7.63 12.00
CA THR A 126 4.06 -8.41 13.11
C THR A 126 2.72 -7.82 13.54
N GLY A 127 1.94 -8.62 14.28
CA GLY A 127 0.65 -8.20 14.78
C GLY A 127 -0.43 -8.24 13.71
N PHE A 128 -1.32 -7.26 13.75
CA PHE A 128 -2.50 -7.21 12.90
C PHE A 128 -3.03 -5.79 12.80
N PHE A 129 -3.89 -5.54 11.81
CA PHE A 129 -4.76 -4.38 11.86
C PHE A 129 -6.21 -4.76 11.63
N VAL A 130 -7.11 -3.94 12.16
CA VAL A 130 -8.54 -4.02 11.88
C VAL A 130 -9.02 -2.64 11.46
N GLU A 131 -9.68 -2.56 10.32
CA GLU A 131 -10.41 -1.39 9.88
C GLU A 131 -11.91 -1.60 10.10
N THR A 132 -12.54 -0.61 10.71
CA THR A 132 -13.97 -0.57 10.97
C THR A 132 -14.59 0.60 10.23
N ALA A 133 -15.76 0.38 9.64
CA ALA A 133 -16.63 1.48 9.26
C ALA A 133 -17.16 2.19 10.51
N LEU A 134 -17.62 3.44 10.37
CA LEU A 134 -18.09 4.24 11.51
C LEU A 134 -19.29 3.64 12.27
N ASP A 135 -20.02 2.70 11.70
CA ASP A 135 -21.08 1.97 12.40
C ASP A 135 -20.60 0.72 13.14
N GLY A 136 -19.29 0.46 13.10
CA GLY A 136 -18.60 -0.63 13.77
C GLY A 136 -18.69 -1.97 13.07
N GLU A 137 -19.02 -2.01 11.78
CA GLU A 137 -18.77 -3.19 10.95
C GLU A 137 -17.28 -3.26 10.59
N VAL A 138 -16.66 -4.42 10.77
CA VAL A 138 -15.30 -4.66 10.28
C VAL A 138 -15.35 -4.76 8.76
N ILE A 139 -14.54 -3.94 8.09
CA ILE A 139 -14.44 -3.88 6.63
C ILE A 139 -13.09 -4.36 6.12
N HIS A 140 -12.07 -4.35 6.97
CA HIS A 140 -10.75 -4.87 6.64
C HIS A 140 -10.11 -5.49 7.87
N PHE A 141 -9.45 -6.62 7.70
CA PHE A 141 -8.61 -7.24 8.71
C PHE A 141 -7.41 -7.89 8.04
N HIS A 142 -6.24 -7.75 8.65
CA HIS A 142 -5.04 -8.46 8.22
C HIS A 142 -4.23 -8.92 9.43
N TYR A 143 -3.70 -10.14 9.37
CA TYR A 143 -2.85 -10.74 10.40
C TYR A 143 -1.46 -11.06 9.86
N TYR A 144 -0.45 -10.33 10.35
CA TYR A 144 0.96 -10.52 9.97
C TYR A 144 1.65 -11.65 10.74
N GLY A 145 1.13 -12.02 11.90
CA GLY A 145 1.73 -13.06 12.74
C GLY A 145 2.65 -12.54 13.84
N VAL A 146 3.26 -13.50 14.53
CA VAL A 146 4.17 -13.27 15.66
C VAL A 146 5.60 -13.60 15.21
N ALA A 147 6.54 -12.70 15.46
CA ALA A 147 7.96 -12.99 15.32
C ALA A 147 8.40 -13.91 16.48
N LYS A 148 8.93 -15.08 16.12
CA LYS A 148 9.42 -16.08 17.10
C LYS A 148 10.90 -15.93 17.42
N GLU A 149 11.69 -15.46 16.44
CA GLU A 149 13.14 -15.34 16.55
C GLU A 149 13.54 -13.90 16.22
N ILE A 150 14.07 -13.20 17.21
CA ILE A 150 14.55 -11.82 17.08
C ILE A 150 16.01 -11.81 17.49
N THR A 151 16.88 -11.53 16.54
CA THR A 151 18.32 -11.45 16.80
C THR A 151 18.64 -10.08 17.37
N LEU A 152 19.09 -10.06 18.63
CA LEU A 152 19.57 -8.86 19.29
C LEU A 152 21.10 -8.93 19.42
N PRO A 153 21.82 -7.85 19.07
CA PRO A 153 23.26 -7.82 19.29
C PRO A 153 23.58 -7.74 20.79
N GLU A 154 24.71 -8.33 21.19
CA GLU A 154 25.19 -8.27 22.57
C GLU A 154 25.61 -6.85 22.98
N ASN A 155 26.09 -6.06 22.01
CA ASN A 155 26.52 -4.68 22.21
C ASN A 155 25.93 -3.79 21.12
N LEU A 156 25.50 -2.58 21.49
CA LEU A 156 24.97 -1.60 20.56
C LEU A 156 26.06 -0.61 20.14
N LEU A 157 26.12 -0.31 18.85
CA LEU A 157 26.86 0.84 18.35
C LEU A 157 26.28 2.14 18.92
N ALA A 158 27.16 3.06 19.32
CA ALA A 158 26.76 4.39 19.71
C ALA A 158 26.13 5.12 18.50
N LYS A 159 25.00 5.78 18.74
CA LYS A 159 24.25 6.50 17.71
C LYS A 159 25.12 7.53 16.97
N GLU A 160 26.00 8.20 17.70
CA GLU A 160 26.89 9.24 17.22
C GLU A 160 27.86 8.70 16.16
N LEU A 161 28.40 7.49 16.37
CA LEU A 161 29.30 6.84 15.42
C LEU A 161 28.59 6.47 14.11
N VAL A 162 27.34 6.01 14.20
CA VAL A 162 26.51 5.72 13.02
C VAL A 162 26.22 7.01 12.26
N MET A 163 25.86 8.09 12.97
CA MET A 163 25.61 9.40 12.36
C MET A 163 26.83 9.97 11.65
N GLU A 164 28.02 9.91 12.26
CA GLU A 164 29.25 10.38 11.62
C GLU A 164 29.56 9.61 10.34
N LYS A 165 29.32 8.30 10.33
CA LYS A 165 29.51 7.46 9.14
C LYS A 165 28.52 7.83 8.04
N CYS A 166 27.23 7.94 8.38
CA CYS A 166 26.21 8.36 7.43
C CYS A 166 26.53 9.75 6.83
N LEU A 167 26.90 10.73 7.65
CA LEU A 167 27.24 12.07 7.17
C LEU A 167 28.48 12.11 6.26
N LYS A 168 29.46 11.23 6.48
CA LYS A 168 30.65 11.12 5.59
C LYS A 168 30.28 10.56 4.22
N ASP A 169 29.31 9.66 4.17
CA ASP A 169 28.88 8.98 2.94
C ASP A 169 27.69 9.69 2.26
N LEU A 170 27.20 10.80 2.83
CA LEU A 170 26.09 11.58 2.29
C LEU A 170 26.53 12.40 1.07
N ASP A 171 26.00 12.08 -0.10
CA ASP A 171 26.17 12.88 -1.31
C ASP A 171 24.96 13.81 -1.53
N MET A 172 25.20 14.96 -2.14
CA MET A 172 24.19 15.99 -2.39
C MET A 172 24.14 16.30 -3.89
N LYS A 173 22.97 16.12 -4.49
CA LYS A 173 22.73 16.46 -5.88
C LYS A 173 22.00 17.79 -5.99
N LEU A 174 22.44 18.62 -6.93
CA LEU A 174 21.74 19.84 -7.29
C LEU A 174 20.48 19.50 -8.13
N SER A 175 19.31 19.97 -7.72
CA SER A 175 18.04 19.75 -8.41
C SER A 175 17.14 20.99 -8.35
N ILE A 176 16.10 21.02 -9.18
CA ILE A 176 15.06 22.04 -9.12
C ILE A 176 13.83 21.38 -8.50
N ALA A 177 13.40 21.87 -7.35
CA ALA A 177 12.27 21.32 -6.61
C ALA A 177 11.32 22.43 -6.16
N MET A 178 10.07 22.04 -5.92
CA MET A 178 9.07 22.88 -5.28
C MET A 178 9.31 22.82 -3.78
N ILE A 179 9.59 23.97 -3.17
CA ILE A 179 9.79 24.06 -1.73
C ILE A 179 8.52 24.65 -1.12
N ASN A 180 7.91 23.92 -0.19
CA ASN A 180 6.71 24.37 0.53
C ASN A 180 7.02 25.69 1.28
N SER A 181 6.16 26.69 1.11
CA SER A 181 6.28 27.99 1.74
C SER A 181 6.23 27.97 3.27
N GLU A 182 5.69 26.91 3.88
CA GLU A 182 5.66 26.74 5.34
C GLU A 182 7.02 26.40 5.98
N VAL A 183 7.96 25.86 5.21
CA VAL A 183 9.30 25.47 5.70
C VAL A 183 10.38 26.53 5.41
N HIS A 184 10.04 27.62 4.73
CA HIS A 184 10.99 28.69 4.40
C HIS A 184 10.40 30.09 4.55
N GLU A 185 11.12 30.96 5.25
CA GLU A 185 10.82 32.39 5.28
C GLU A 185 10.86 32.96 3.84
N ASN A 186 9.77 33.62 3.42
CA ASN A 186 9.55 34.12 2.05
C ASN A 186 9.40 33.02 0.97
N GLY A 187 8.87 31.87 1.35
CA GLY A 187 8.40 30.87 0.39
C GLY A 187 7.27 31.43 -0.48
N ASN A 188 7.37 31.21 -1.78
CA ASN A 188 6.39 31.65 -2.77
C ASN A 188 5.86 30.46 -3.60
N ASP A 189 6.09 29.23 -3.12
CA ASP A 189 5.73 27.98 -3.80
C ASP A 189 6.14 27.97 -5.28
N LEU A 190 7.29 28.57 -5.60
CA LEU A 190 7.90 28.51 -6.93
C LEU A 190 9.05 27.50 -6.94
N PRO A 191 9.36 26.90 -8.11
CA PRO A 191 10.51 26.04 -8.26
C PRO A 191 11.80 26.78 -7.90
N ARG A 192 12.64 26.14 -7.09
CA ARG A 192 13.94 26.68 -6.67
C ARG A 192 15.03 25.65 -6.85
N LEU A 193 16.24 26.16 -7.05
CA LEU A 193 17.43 25.34 -7.07
C LEU A 193 17.78 24.92 -5.63
N VAL A 194 17.87 23.61 -5.39
CA VAL A 194 18.13 23.01 -4.08
C VAL A 194 19.23 21.96 -4.15
N TYR A 195 19.83 21.67 -3.00
CA TYR A 195 20.64 20.46 -2.81
C TYR A 195 19.76 19.39 -2.16
N GLU A 196 19.59 18.27 -2.83
CA GLU A 196 18.86 17.11 -2.34
C GLU A 196 19.84 15.96 -2.03
N PRO A 197 19.67 15.27 -0.90
CA PRO A 197 20.53 14.15 -0.57
C PRO A 197 20.29 12.98 -1.53
N VAL A 198 21.38 12.41 -2.06
CA VAL A 198 21.34 11.14 -2.77
C VAL A 198 21.46 10.05 -1.72
N LEU A 199 20.34 9.44 -1.38
CA LEU A 199 20.26 8.44 -0.31
C LEU A 199 20.32 7.02 -0.90
N PRO A 200 21.48 6.32 -0.86
CA PRO A 200 21.52 4.91 -1.21
C PRO A 200 20.74 4.07 -0.20
N PHE A 201 20.29 2.86 -0.58
CA PHE A 201 19.52 1.97 0.31
C PHE A 201 20.19 1.70 1.66
N SER A 202 21.53 1.62 1.68
CA SER A 202 22.32 1.45 2.90
C SER A 202 22.21 2.61 3.90
N PHE A 203 21.68 3.77 3.47
CA PHE A 203 21.43 4.91 4.34
C PHE A 203 20.17 4.75 5.19
N TYR A 204 19.23 3.90 4.78
CA TYR A 204 17.98 3.67 5.50
C TYR A 204 18.10 2.60 6.59
N ILE A 205 19.08 1.68 6.48
CA ILE A 205 19.22 0.53 7.39
C ILE A 205 20.69 0.34 7.75
N HIS A 206 21.10 0.76 8.94
CA HIS A 206 22.40 0.44 9.52
C HIS A 206 22.23 -0.53 10.70
N PRO A 207 22.89 -1.71 10.70
CA PRO A 207 22.86 -2.62 11.83
C PRO A 207 23.36 -1.93 13.09
N ALA A 208 22.67 -2.18 14.22
CA ALA A 208 23.14 -1.73 15.53
C ALA A 208 24.30 -2.58 16.08
N ASP A 209 24.57 -3.73 15.45
CA ASP A 209 25.63 -4.65 15.81
C ASP A 209 27.00 -4.21 15.25
N PRO A 210 28.03 -4.00 16.11
CA PRO A 210 29.38 -3.66 15.67
C PRO A 210 30.04 -4.70 14.76
N SER A 211 29.64 -5.97 14.86
CA SER A 211 30.22 -7.09 14.10
C SER A 211 29.53 -7.31 12.75
N SER A 212 28.41 -6.64 12.50
CA SER A 212 27.67 -6.76 11.26
C SER A 212 28.37 -6.06 10.11
N VAL A 213 28.77 -6.84 9.10
CA VAL A 213 29.32 -6.34 7.85
C VAL A 213 28.18 -6.13 6.86
N MET A 214 27.86 -4.88 6.54
CA MET A 214 26.98 -4.57 5.42
C MET A 214 27.67 -4.96 4.12
N LYS A 215 27.06 -5.87 3.36
CA LYS A 215 27.46 -6.08 1.96
C LYS A 215 27.03 -4.84 1.19
N ARG A 216 28.01 -4.05 0.73
CA ARG A 216 27.72 -2.96 -0.22
C ARG A 216 27.21 -3.61 -1.50
N ASP A 217 26.10 -3.09 -1.99
CA ASP A 217 25.47 -3.39 -3.28
C ASP A 217 24.90 -4.81 -3.39
N VAL A 218 23.75 -5.03 -2.75
CA VAL A 218 22.71 -5.76 -3.47
C VAL A 218 22.05 -4.70 -4.35
N GLN A 219 22.44 -4.65 -5.62
CA GLN A 219 21.50 -4.19 -6.64
C GLN A 219 20.32 -5.16 -6.51
N GLU A 220 19.23 -4.72 -5.89
CA GLU A 220 17.97 -5.37 -6.18
C GLU A 220 17.78 -5.19 -7.68
N ASP A 221 17.76 -6.31 -8.41
CA ASP A 221 17.02 -6.36 -9.66
C ASP A 221 15.70 -5.62 -9.40
N GLU A 222 15.40 -4.61 -10.22
CA GLU A 222 14.12 -3.90 -10.26
C GLU A 222 12.99 -4.89 -10.64
N ASN A 223 12.73 -5.89 -9.79
CA ASN A 223 11.69 -6.90 -9.93
C ASN A 223 10.73 -6.84 -8.73
N GLU A 224 10.54 -5.64 -8.19
CA GLU A 224 9.25 -5.25 -7.63
C GLU A 224 8.59 -4.30 -8.63
N GLU A 225 7.63 -4.86 -9.37
CA GLU A 225 6.72 -4.14 -10.27
C GLU A 225 7.32 -3.52 -11.54
N ASP A 226 8.12 -4.29 -12.28
CA ASP A 226 7.97 -4.20 -13.73
C ASP A 226 6.58 -4.75 -14.03
N SER A 227 5.64 -3.82 -14.12
CA SER A 227 4.34 -3.99 -14.74
C SER A 227 4.50 -5.02 -15.84
N LEU A 228 3.72 -6.12 -15.81
CA LEU A 228 3.44 -6.87 -17.01
C LEU A 228 2.66 -5.91 -17.93
N LEU A 229 3.37 -4.95 -18.52
CA LEU A 229 3.09 -4.46 -19.84
C LEU A 229 3.12 -5.72 -20.69
N LEU A 230 1.93 -6.28 -20.89
CA LEU A 230 1.68 -7.22 -21.96
C LEU A 230 2.41 -6.65 -23.17
N PRO A 231 3.24 -7.44 -23.87
CA PRO A 231 3.90 -6.96 -25.06
C PRO A 231 2.82 -6.35 -25.95
N LEU A 232 2.89 -5.03 -26.12
CA LEU A 232 2.03 -4.33 -27.06
C LEU A 232 2.19 -5.10 -28.38
N PRO A 233 1.09 -5.57 -29.00
CA PRO A 233 1.18 -6.23 -30.28
C PRO A 233 2.01 -5.35 -31.20
N GLN A 234 3.19 -5.81 -31.61
CA GLN A 234 3.94 -5.20 -32.70
C GLN A 234 3.19 -5.54 -33.99
N GLN A 235 2.01 -4.95 -34.16
CA GLN A 235 1.53 -4.64 -35.48
C GLN A 235 1.99 -3.22 -35.77
N GLU A 236 2.97 -3.10 -36.66
CA GLU A 236 3.13 -1.89 -37.46
C GLU A 236 1.81 -1.70 -38.24
N MET A 237 0.82 -1.07 -37.61
CA MET A 237 -0.27 -0.48 -38.35
C MET A 237 0.26 0.81 -38.94
N PRO A 238 0.12 1.05 -40.25
CA PRO A 238 0.42 2.34 -40.84
C PRO A 238 -0.43 3.38 -40.10
N LEU A 239 0.21 4.29 -39.37
CA LEU A 239 -0.48 5.42 -38.73
C LEU A 239 -1.22 6.18 -39.84
N PRO A 240 -2.56 6.28 -39.79
CA PRO A 240 -3.27 7.16 -40.70
C PRO A 240 -2.81 8.59 -40.45
N ASP A 241 -2.61 9.36 -41.52
CA ASP A 241 -2.26 10.77 -41.48
C ASP A 241 -3.16 11.50 -40.47
N ILE A 242 -2.57 11.95 -39.38
CA ILE A 242 -3.27 12.48 -38.21
C ILE A 242 -4.14 13.68 -38.59
N ASN A 243 -3.74 14.41 -39.64
CA ASN A 243 -4.46 15.56 -40.17
C ASN A 243 -5.79 15.14 -40.81
N LYS A 244 -5.81 14.03 -41.56
CA LYS A 244 -7.06 13.44 -42.07
C LYS A 244 -7.94 12.89 -40.96
N ALA A 245 -7.36 12.31 -39.91
CA ALA A 245 -8.11 11.70 -38.82
C ALA A 245 -8.88 12.73 -37.96
N ILE A 246 -8.34 13.94 -37.82
CA ILE A 246 -8.98 15.04 -37.08
C ILE A 246 -9.77 16.01 -37.98
N GLY A 247 -9.91 15.69 -39.28
CA GLY A 247 -10.62 16.54 -40.24
C GLY A 247 -9.91 17.86 -40.56
N PHE A 248 -8.59 17.94 -40.32
CA PHE A 248 -7.78 19.13 -40.57
C PHE A 248 -7.15 19.06 -41.97
N ASP A 249 -7.53 19.99 -42.83
CA ASP A 249 -6.96 20.12 -44.17
C ASP A 249 -5.80 21.12 -44.16
N LEU A 250 -4.58 20.60 -44.30
CA LEU A 250 -3.34 21.39 -44.32
C LEU A 250 -3.25 22.32 -45.54
N ASP A 251 -3.87 21.93 -46.66
CA ASP A 251 -3.85 22.71 -47.90
C ASP A 251 -4.76 23.95 -47.78
N ALA A 252 -5.90 23.81 -47.10
CA ALA A 252 -6.78 24.93 -46.77
C ALA A 252 -6.10 25.97 -45.85
N TYR A 253 -5.27 25.51 -44.90
CA TYR A 253 -4.55 26.40 -43.98
C TYR A 253 -3.43 27.20 -44.67
N THR A 254 -2.78 26.59 -45.68
CA THR A 254 -1.67 27.22 -46.41
C THR A 254 -2.16 28.28 -47.42
N ILE A 255 -3.41 28.18 -47.90
CA ILE A 255 -4.05 29.18 -48.77
C ILE A 255 -4.47 30.43 -47.96
N CYS A 256 -4.91 30.27 -46.70
CA CYS A 256 -5.26 31.39 -45.83
C CYS A 256 -4.04 32.21 -45.35
N SER A 257 -2.88 31.58 -45.13
CA SER A 257 -1.67 32.29 -44.69
C SER A 257 -0.97 33.07 -45.82
N LYS A 258 -1.16 32.69 -47.09
CA LYS A 258 -0.68 33.48 -48.24
C LYS A 258 -1.61 34.63 -48.63
N SER A 259 -2.91 34.55 -48.30
CA SER A 259 -3.87 35.64 -48.58
C SER A 259 -3.81 36.79 -47.56
N PHE A 260 -3.31 36.55 -46.34
CA PHE A 260 -3.17 37.61 -45.32
C PHE A 260 -1.97 38.55 -45.52
N ILE A 261 -0.96 38.14 -46.30
CA ILE A 261 0.22 38.98 -46.58
C ILE A 261 -0.05 40.00 -47.72
N ASN A 262 -1.10 39.81 -48.53
CA ASN A 262 -1.43 40.71 -49.66
C ASN A 262 -2.62 41.65 -49.42
N CYS A 263 -3.10 41.81 -48.18
CA CYS A 263 -4.15 42.79 -47.83
C CYS A 263 -3.69 43.89 -46.85
N VAL A 264 -2.40 43.99 -46.55
CA VAL A 264 -1.83 45.13 -45.80
C VAL A 264 -0.58 45.66 -46.52
N SER A 265 -0.82 46.29 -47.67
CA SER A 265 0.08 47.25 -48.33
C SER A 265 -0.75 48.23 -49.12
#